data_AF-A0A2T2TN60-F1
#
_entry.id   AF-A0A2T2TN60-F1
#
_cell.length_a   1.000
_cell.length_b   1.000
_cell.length_c   1.000
_cell.angle_alpha   90.00
_cell.angle_beta   90.00
_cell.angle_gamma   90.00
#
_symmetry.space_group_name_H-M   'P 1'
#
loop_
_entity.id
_entity.type
_entity.pdbx_description
1 polymer ?
#
loop_
_entity_poly.entity_id
_entity_poly.type
_entity_poly.pdbx_seq_one_letter_code
_entity_poly.pdbx_strand_id
1 'polypeptide(L)' 'MDDAASPENNGEPDADVFVIGAGLAGLACARELTRRGLRVRLLEATDQVGG' A
#
# COMPACT_ATOMS: atom_id res chain seq x y z
N MET A 1 -2.48 35.92 17.97
CA MET A 1 -2.64 34.64 18.68
C MET A 1 -2.68 33.64 17.56
N ASP A 2 -1.49 33.21 17.20
CA ASP A 2 -1.20 32.78 15.84
C ASP A 2 -1.45 31.27 15.82
N ASP A 3 -2.64 30.86 15.33
CA ASP A 3 -2.95 29.46 15.03
C ASP A 3 -2.13 29.02 13.80
N ALA A 4 -0.83 28.82 14.02
CA ALA A 4 0.01 28.09 13.10
C ALA A 4 -0.37 26.61 13.20
N ALA A 5 -1.15 26.12 12.24
CA ALA A 5 -1.29 24.70 11.99
C ALA A 5 0.11 24.12 11.73
N SER A 6 0.65 23.39 12.70
CA SER A 6 1.96 22.76 12.60
C SER A 6 1.97 21.72 11.45
N PRO A 7 3.01 21.70 10.60
CA PRO A 7 3.11 20.73 9.53
C PRO A 7 3.69 19.43 10.08
N GLU A 8 2.86 18.53 10.61
CA GLU A 8 3.28 17.14 10.88
C GLU A 8 2.36 16.10 10.23
N ASN A 9 2.21 16.16 8.91
CA ASN A 9 1.94 14.96 8.14
C ASN A 9 3.20 14.10 8.06
N ASN A 10 3.61 13.50 9.17
CA ASN A 10 4.51 12.34 9.13
C ASN A 10 3.68 11.05 8.99
N GLY A 11 2.62 11.14 8.16
CA GLY A 11 1.52 10.18 8.06
C GLY A 11 2.05 8.77 8.10
N GLU A 12 1.74 8.07 9.20
CA GLU A 12 2.13 6.67 9.35
C GLU A 12 1.70 5.92 8.08
N PRO A 13 2.60 5.12 7.48
CA PRO A 13 2.23 4.36 6.31
C PRO A 13 1.02 3.48 6.65
N ASP A 14 -0.08 3.65 5.90
CA ASP A 14 -1.34 2.90 6.05
C ASP A 14 -1.20 1.41 5.66
N ALA A 15 0.01 0.98 5.32
CA ALA A 15 0.33 -0.39 4.97
C ALA A 15 1.68 -0.79 5.58
N ASP A 16 1.77 -2.06 5.97
CA ASP A 16 3.01 -2.68 6.41
C ASP A 16 3.86 -3.07 5.19
N VAL A 17 3.23 -3.35 4.04
CA VAL A 17 3.90 -3.71 2.78
C VAL A 17 3.22 -3.08 1.57
N PHE A 18 4.03 -2.54 0.66
CA PHE A 18 3.60 -2.16 -0.70
C PHE A 18 4.09 -3.20 -1.70
N VAL A 19 3.18 -3.68 -2.56
CA VAL A 19 3.48 -4.57 -3.68
C VAL A 19 3.24 -3.80 -4.98
N ILE A 20 4.25 -3.74 -5.86
CA ILE A 20 4.16 -3.03 -7.13
C ILE A 20 4.03 -4.05 -8.27
N GLY A 21 2.97 -3.90 -9.07
CA GLY A 21 2.57 -4.80 -10.15
C GLY A 21 1.53 -5.82 -9.70
N ALA A 22 0.35 -5.81 -10.31
CA ALA A 22 -0.78 -6.72 -10.07
C ALA A 22 -0.86 -7.86 -11.11
N GLY A 23 0.28 -8.30 -11.64
CA GLY A 23 0.39 -9.57 -12.35
C GLY A 23 0.28 -10.78 -11.41
N LEU A 24 0.38 -11.99 -11.96
CA LEU A 24 0.26 -13.24 -11.19
C LEU A 24 1.17 -13.29 -9.95
N ALA A 25 2.43 -12.87 -10.09
CA ALA A 25 3.39 -12.86 -8.99
C ALA A 25 2.99 -11.86 -7.90
N GLY A 26 2.56 -10.65 -8.27
CA GLY A 26 2.16 -9.62 -7.32
C GLY A 26 0.89 -9.97 -6.56
N LEU A 27 -0.11 -10.53 -7.26
CA LEU A 27 -1.34 -11.04 -6.64
C LEU A 27 -1.05 -12.20 -5.67
N ALA A 28 -0.20 -13.16 -6.07
CA ALA A 28 0.19 -14.26 -5.20
C ALA A 28 0.95 -13.77 -3.96
N CYS A 29 1.87 -12.82 -4.14
CA CYS A 29 2.62 -12.18 -3.06
C CYS A 29 1.69 -11.46 -2.09
N ALA A 30 0.84 -10.56 -2.59
CA ALA A 30 -0.11 -9.80 -1.77
C ALA A 30 -1.04 -10.73 -0.99
N ARG A 31 -1.58 -11.77 -1.64
CA ARG A 31 -2.44 -12.77 -0.99
C ARG A 31 -1.73 -13.47 0.15
N GLU A 32 -0.48 -13.89 -0.03
CA GLU A 32 0.26 -14.60 1.02
C GLU A 32 0.62 -13.67 2.19
N LEU A 33 1.02 -12.44 1.91
CA LEU A 33 1.31 -11.44 2.96
C LEU A 33 0.05 -11.07 3.75
N THR A 34 -1.10 -10.90 3.09
CA THR A 34 -2.38 -10.67 3.77
C THR A 34 -2.78 -11.88 4.62
N ARG A 35 -2.57 -13.12 4.16
CA ARG A 35 -2.82 -14.33 4.98
C ARG A 35 -1.95 -14.41 6.23
N ARG A 36 -0.80 -13.73 6.25
CA ARG A 36 0.08 -13.60 7.42
C ARG A 36 -0.30 -12.44 8.34
N GLY A 37 -1.38 -11.72 8.04
CA GLY A 37 -1.91 -10.64 8.86
C GLY A 37 -1.30 -9.26 8.59
N LEU A 38 -0.54 -9.10 7.51
CA LEU A 38 0.02 -7.80 7.12
C LEU A 38 -1.02 -6.95 6.37
N ARG A 39 -1.03 -5.65 6.63
CA ARG A 39 -1.75 -4.66 5.81
C ARG A 39 -0.97 -4.43 4.53
N VAL A 40 -1.52 -4.88 3.42
CA VAL A 40 -0.85 -4.84 2.11
C VAL A 40 -1.55 -3.88 1.18
N ARG A 41 -0.77 -3.02 0.53
CA ARG A 41 -1.24 -2.14 -0.56
C ARG A 41 -0.63 -2.61 -1.88
N LEU A 42 -1.46 -3.19 -2.73
CA LEU A 42 -1.09 -3.59 -4.09
C LEU A 42 -1.34 -2.41 -5.05
N LEU A 43 -0.33 -2.04 -5.82
CA LEU A 43 -0.36 -0.94 -6.78
C LEU A 43 -0.09 -1.47 -8.18
N GLU A 44 -0.88 -1.03 -9.15
CA GLU A 44 -0.75 -1.37 -10.57
C GLU A 44 -0.74 -0.08 -11.40
N ALA A 45 0.02 -0.08 -12.50
CA ALA A 45 0.14 1.07 -13.39
C ALA A 45 -1.12 1.29 -14.24
N THR A 46 -1.92 0.24 -14.42
CA THR A 46 -3.15 0.27 -15.22
C THR A 46 -4.41 0.03 -14.36
N ASP A 47 -5.57 0.22 -14.99
CA ASP A 47 -6.86 -0.09 -14.38
C ASP A 47 -7.21 -1.60 -14.43
N GLN A 48 -6.30 -2.46 -14.90
CA GLN A 48 -6.50 -3.90 -15.05
C GLN A 48 -5.48 -4.70 -14.22
N VAL A 49 -5.91 -5.86 -13.72
CA VAL A 49 -5.05 -6.83 -13.02
C VAL A 49 -4.76 -8.03 -13.92
N GLY A 50 -3.70 -8.79 -13.59
CA GLY A 50 -3.30 -9.99 -14.34
C GLY A 50 -2.05 -9.80 -15.19
N GLY A 51 -1.59 -8.56 -15.37
CA GLY A 51 -0.49 -8.18 -16.25
C GLY A 51 -0.98 -7.68 -17.61
#